data_AF-A0A1N6FFS7-F1
#
_entry.id   AF-A0A1N6FFS7-F1
#
_cell.length_a   1.000
_cell.length_b   1.000
_cell.length_c   1.000
_cell.angle_alpha   90.00
_cell.angle_beta   90.00
_cell.angle_gamma   90.00
#
_symmetry.space_group_name_H-M   'P 1'
#
loop_
_entity.id
_entity.type
_entity.pdbx_description
1 polymer ?
#
loop_
_entity_poly.entity_id
_entity_poly.type
_entity_poly.pdbx_seq_one_letter_code
_entity_poly.pdbx_strand_id
1 'polypeptide(L)'
;MSLKVKVEPEYGFGWSDGHSTIETPSEFMCRLKCSDKKAFGTIISEKSQWFGKDVEVSPRHYPWDGQVNIYIRDADGSAEISGYAKIDKSSVTL
;
A
#
# COMPACT_ATOMS: atom_id res chain seq x y z
N MET A 1 4.51 -6.17 -12.69
CA MET A 1 5.67 -5.30 -12.38
C MET A 1 5.82 -5.24 -10.86
N SER A 2 7.01 -5.04 -10.30
CA SER A 2 7.18 -4.85 -8.84
C SER A 2 7.33 -3.37 -8.55
N LEU A 3 6.58 -2.84 -7.57
CA LEU A 3 6.59 -1.44 -7.18
C LEU A 3 7.07 -1.34 -5.72
N LYS A 4 8.01 -0.43 -5.45
CA LYS A 4 8.33 -0.05 -4.08
C LYS A 4 7.32 1.02 -3.64
N VAL A 5 6.58 0.74 -2.57
CA VAL A 5 5.57 1.66 -2.03
C VAL A 5 6.01 2.12 -0.66
N LYS A 6 6.11 3.44 -0.49
CA LYS A 6 6.26 4.07 0.81
C LYS A 6 4.90 4.58 1.24
N VAL A 7 4.34 3.98 2.29
CA VAL A 7 3.06 4.42 2.84
C VAL A 7 3.36 5.37 4.00
N GLU A 8 2.75 6.55 3.93
CA GLU A 8 2.83 7.55 4.99
C GLU A 8 1.53 7.50 5.82
N PRO A 9 1.61 7.58 7.15
CA PRO A 9 0.43 7.57 7.99
C PRO A 9 -0.28 8.93 7.84
N GLU A 10 -1.59 8.93 7.58
CA GLU A 10 -2.40 10.16 7.55
C GLU A 10 -2.99 10.41 8.90
N TYR A 11 -3.93 9.57 9.33
CA TYR A 11 -4.54 9.55 10.66
C TYR A 11 -5.31 8.23 10.81
N GLY A 12 -5.15 7.51 11.92
CA GLY A 12 -5.99 6.37 12.30
C GLY A 12 -5.34 4.99 12.12
N PHE A 13 -5.05 4.37 13.27
CA PHE A 13 -4.83 2.95 13.57
C PHE A 13 -4.41 2.03 12.41
N GLY A 14 -3.15 1.57 12.44
CA GLY A 14 -2.76 0.30 11.79
C GLY A 14 -1.41 0.30 11.10
N TRP A 15 -0.83 1.47 10.81
CA TRP A 15 0.50 1.59 10.21
C TRP A 15 1.57 1.48 11.30
N SER A 16 2.27 0.35 11.33
CA SER A 16 3.41 0.11 12.20
C SER A 16 4.57 -0.44 11.36
N ASP A 17 5.78 -0.19 11.82
CA ASP A 17 7.01 -0.83 11.34
C ASP A 17 7.29 -2.17 12.03
N GLY A 18 6.35 -2.64 12.86
CA GLY A 18 6.48 -3.84 13.68
C GLY A 18 7.14 -3.59 15.05
N HIS A 19 7.52 -2.34 15.37
CA HIS A 19 8.23 -2.01 16.62
C HIS A 19 7.40 -1.20 17.63
N SER A 20 6.19 -0.71 17.31
CA SER A 20 5.38 0.07 18.29
C SER A 20 3.89 0.26 17.94
N THR A 21 3.12 0.73 18.94
CA THR A 21 1.69 1.12 18.92
C THR A 21 1.42 2.53 18.37
N ILE A 22 2.45 3.21 17.88
CA ILE A 22 2.39 4.56 17.33
C ILE A 22 2.28 4.45 15.81
N GLU A 23 1.44 5.29 15.20
CA GLU A 23 1.31 5.38 13.75
C GLU A 23 2.64 5.85 13.14
N THR A 24 3.37 4.91 12.51
CA THR A 24 4.67 5.17 11.90
C THR A 24 4.61 4.95 10.38
N PRO A 25 5.28 5.81 9.58
CA PRO A 25 5.48 5.54 8.17
C PRO A 25 6.14 4.18 7.99
N SER A 26 5.60 3.41 7.06
CA SER A 26 6.06 2.04 6.84
C SER A 26 6.26 1.81 5.35
N GLU A 27 7.46 1.32 5.02
CA GLU A 27 7.87 1.04 3.66
C GLU A 27 7.76 -0.45 3.37
N PHE A 28 7.19 -0.81 2.24
CA PHE A 28 7.19 -2.17 1.75
C PHE A 28 7.24 -2.24 0.22
N MET A 29 7.65 -3.39 -0.28
CA MET A 29 7.61 -3.71 -1.70
C MET A 29 6.42 -4.61 -1.96
N CYS A 30 5.71 -4.35 -3.04
CA CYS A 30 4.64 -5.21 -3.50
C CYS A 30 4.75 -5.47 -5.01
N ARG A 31 4.19 -6.59 -5.46
CA ARG A 31 4.06 -6.90 -6.87
C ARG A 31 2.65 -6.63 -7.31
N LEU A 32 2.44 -5.56 -8.07
CA LEU A 32 1.13 -5.12 -8.52
C LEU A 32 0.86 -5.55 -9.97
N LYS A 33 -0.42 -5.81 -10.24
CA LYS A 33 -1.03 -5.92 -11.56
C LYS A 33 -2.11 -4.85 -11.66
N CYS A 34 -2.01 -4.00 -12.68
CA CYS A 34 -2.99 -2.95 -12.95
C CYS A 34 -4.25 -3.54 -13.57
N SER A 35 -5.40 -3.06 -13.15
CA SER A 35 -6.72 -3.34 -13.70
C SER A 35 -7.53 -2.04 -13.70
N ASP A 36 -7.72 -1.45 -14.88
CA ASP A 36 -8.41 -0.18 -15.11
C ASP A 36 -7.93 0.97 -14.20
N LYS A 37 -8.66 1.22 -13.11
CA LYS A 37 -8.44 2.33 -12.16
C LYS A 37 -7.81 1.87 -10.84
N LYS A 38 -7.45 0.60 -10.72
CA LYS A 38 -6.91 0.00 -9.50
C LYS A 38 -5.71 -0.86 -9.84
N ALA A 39 -4.86 -1.09 -8.86
CA ALA A 39 -3.79 -2.08 -8.95
C ALA A 39 -3.89 -3.03 -7.76
N PHE A 40 -3.80 -4.33 -8.04
CA PHE A 40 -3.91 -5.38 -7.04
C PHE A 40 -2.64 -6.20 -7.03
N GLY A 41 -2.25 -6.68 -5.86
CA GLY A 41 -1.04 -7.47 -5.74
C GLY A 41 -0.79 -8.00 -4.35
N THR A 42 0.45 -8.41 -4.12
CA THR A 42 0.86 -9.01 -2.86
C THR A 42 2.15 -8.35 -2.38
N ILE A 43 2.27 -8.15 -1.07
CA ILE A 43 3.46 -7.59 -0.44
C ILE A 43 4.56 -8.66 -0.39
N ILE A 44 5.74 -8.32 -0.91
CA ILE A 44 6.89 -9.21 -1.09
C ILE A 44 8.09 -8.86 -0.19
N SER A 45 8.00 -7.81 0.63
CA SER A 45 9.04 -7.47 1.59
C SER A 45 8.99 -8.40 2.80
N GLU A 46 9.87 -9.40 2.86
CA GLU A 46 9.93 -10.40 3.94
C GLU A 46 10.08 -9.79 5.35
N LYS A 47 10.67 -8.60 5.47
CA LYS A 47 10.84 -7.87 6.73
C LYS A 47 9.62 -7.04 7.13
N SER A 48 8.62 -6.92 6.26
CA SER A 48 7.40 -6.18 6.56
C SER A 48 6.45 -7.05 7.37
N GLN A 49 5.78 -6.46 8.36
CA GLN A 49 4.71 -7.14 9.10
C GLN A 49 3.50 -7.55 8.23
N TRP A 50 3.41 -7.02 7.00
CA TRP A 50 2.36 -7.37 6.03
C TRP A 50 2.86 -8.30 4.92
N PHE A 51 4.02 -8.93 5.08
CA PHE A 51 4.53 -9.89 4.11
C PHE A 51 3.48 -10.96 3.75
N GLY A 52 3.28 -11.19 2.46
CA GLY A 52 2.30 -12.16 1.95
C GLY A 52 0.85 -11.70 1.97
N LYS A 53 0.53 -10.53 2.54
CA LYS A 53 -0.82 -9.97 2.50
C LYS A 53 -1.12 -9.35 1.13
N ASP A 54 -2.40 -9.35 0.78
CA ASP A 54 -2.89 -8.72 -0.44
C ASP A 54 -2.94 -7.21 -0.26
N VAL A 55 -2.63 -6.50 -1.34
CA VAL A 55 -2.64 -5.04 -1.38
C VAL A 55 -3.42 -4.55 -2.60
N GLU A 56 -4.34 -3.64 -2.35
CA GLU A 56 -5.06 -2.88 -3.35
C GLU A 56 -4.59 -1.42 -3.31
N VAL A 57 -4.32 -0.86 -4.48
CA VAL A 57 -3.89 0.52 -4.69
C VAL A 57 -4.86 1.19 -5.65
N SER A 58 -5.39 2.36 -5.28
CA SER A 58 -6.30 3.13 -6.13
C SER A 58 -5.99 4.62 -6.08
N PRO A 59 -6.18 5.40 -7.16
CA PRO A 59 -6.00 6.85 -7.12
C PRO A 59 -6.88 7.48 -6.04
N ARG A 60 -6.30 8.36 -5.22
CA ARG A 60 -7.04 9.08 -4.17
C ARG A 60 -7.88 10.22 -4.75
N HIS A 61 -7.32 10.94 -5.71
CA HIS A 61 -7.93 12.11 -6.33
C HIS A 61 -8.17 11.91 -7.84
N TYR A 62 -9.18 12.60 -8.37
CA TYR A 62 -9.43 12.71 -9.80
C TYR A 62 -9.50 14.21 -10.19
N PRO A 63 -8.60 14.72 -11.05
CA PRO A 63 -7.49 14.02 -11.73
C PRO A 63 -6.39 13.56 -10.76
N TRP A 64 -5.63 12.52 -11.15
CA TRP A 64 -4.60 11.92 -10.29
C TRP A 64 -3.41 12.85 -10.05
N ASP A 65 -3.14 13.12 -8.78
CA ASP A 65 -2.07 14.01 -8.30
C ASP A 65 -0.82 13.25 -7.81
N GLY A 66 -0.79 11.92 -7.94
CA GLY A 66 0.28 11.06 -7.41
C GLY A 66 -0.05 10.46 -6.04
N GLN A 67 -1.19 10.81 -5.44
CA GLN A 67 -1.66 10.17 -4.21
C GLN A 67 -2.54 8.96 -4.53
N VAL A 68 -2.37 7.90 -3.74
CA VAL A 68 -3.17 6.67 -3.84
C VAL A 68 -3.69 6.27 -2.47
N ASN A 69 -4.85 5.63 -2.43
CA ASN A 69 -5.31 4.86 -1.29
C ASN A 69 -4.68 3.47 -1.36
N ILE A 70 -4.25 2.96 -0.21
CA ILE A 70 -3.69 1.63 -0.01
C ILE A 70 -4.61 0.87 0.93
N TYR A 71 -5.00 -0.34 0.52
CA TYR A 71 -5.75 -1.28 1.35
C TYR A 71 -4.95 -2.57 1.44
N ILE A 72 -4.65 -3.01 2.65
CA ILE A 72 -3.98 -4.28 2.91
C ILE A 72 -5.01 -5.22 3.53
N ARG A 73 -5.16 -6.39 2.92
CA ARG A 73 -6.11 -7.41 3.37
C ARG A 73 -5.44 -8.76 3.57
N ASP A 74 -5.95 -9.51 4.54
CA ASP A 74 -5.70 -10.95 4.58
C ASP A 74 -6.33 -11.64 3.37
N ALA A 75 -5.80 -12.80 2.99
CA ALA A 75 -6.25 -13.55 1.82
C ALA A 75 -7.73 -13.99 1.89
N ASP A 76 -8.31 -13.98 3.10
CA ASP A 76 -9.73 -14.26 3.36
C ASP A 76 -10.61 -13.00 3.40
N GLY A 77 -10.01 -11.81 3.25
CA GLY A 77 -10.68 -10.51 3.26
C GLY A 77 -11.09 -9.99 4.64
N SER A 78 -10.68 -10.64 5.74
CA SER A 78 -11.22 -10.40 7.09
C SER A 78 -10.62 -9.21 7.85
N ALA A 79 -9.35 -8.86 7.60
CA ALA A 79 -8.70 -7.70 8.20
C ALA A 79 -8.39 -6.68 7.12
N GLU A 80 -8.78 -5.41 7.32
CA GLU A 80 -8.49 -4.31 6.40
C GLU A 80 -7.71 -3.22 7.15
N ILE A 81 -6.45 -3.03 6.76
CA ILE A 81 -5.70 -1.82 7.10
C ILE A 81 -5.80 -0.90 5.88
N SER A 82 -6.23 0.33 6.11
CA SER A 82 -6.35 1.35 5.05
C SER A 82 -5.45 2.54 5.34
N GLY A 83 -5.00 3.20 4.28
CA GLY A 83 -4.13 4.36 4.35
C GLY A 83 -3.92 4.96 2.98
N TYR A 84 -2.94 5.85 2.86
CA TYR A 84 -2.63 6.52 1.61
C TYR A 84 -1.13 6.64 1.44
N ALA A 85 -0.69 6.71 0.20
CA ALA A 85 0.72 6.82 -0.14
C ALA A 85 0.88 7.83 -1.26
N LYS A 86 2.01 8.52 -1.25
CA LYS A 86 2.47 9.26 -2.42
C LYS A 86 3.38 8.34 -3.23
N ILE A 87 2.92 7.97 -4.42
CA ILE A 87 3.73 7.19 -5.36
C ILE A 87 4.42 8.17 -6.30
N ASP A 88 5.74 8.05 -6.43
CA ASP A 88 6.48 8.78 -7.46
C ASP A 88 6.02 8.29 -8.85
N LYS A 89 5.57 9.23 -9.70
CA LYS A 89 5.12 8.97 -11.08
C LYS A 89 6.21 8.29 -11.92
N SER A 90 7.49 8.46 -11.56
CA SER A 90 8.61 7.77 -12.22
C SER A 90 8.64 6.25 -11.98
N SER A 91 7.98 5.80 -10.91
CA SER A 91 8.05 4.41 -10.43
C SER A 91 6.94 3.53 -10.99
N VAL A 92 5.93 4.12 -11.65
CA VAL A 92 4.79 3.41 -12.23
C VAL A 92 4.71 3.72 -13.72
N THR A 93 5.17 2.80 -14.55
CA THR A 93 4.70 2.74 -15.94
C THR A 93 3.35 2.03 -15.90
N LEU A 94 2.26 2.80 -15.95
CA LEU A 94 0.90 2.26 -16.13
C LEU A 94 0.73 1.70 -17.54
#